data_AF-A0AAV6C586-F1
#
_entry.id   AF-A0AAV6C586-F1
#
_cell.length_a   1.000
_cell.length_b   1.000
_cell.length_c   1.000
_cell.angle_alpha   90.00
_cell.angle_beta   90.00
_cell.angle_gamma   90.00
#
_symmetry.space_group_name_H-M   'P 1'
#
loop_
_entity.id
_entity.type
_entity.pdbx_description
1 polymer ?
#
loop_
_entity_poly.entity_id
_entity_poly.type
_entity_poly.pdbx_seq_one_letter_code
_entity_poly.pdbx_strand_id
1 'polypeptide(L)'
;MTDRRMARRYDLSLPVLIRAAIEKEAAQRNGKTRDISTRGVYFTIDDNLNAGAELDITLTLPAEITSGSEVFIRAMGKVVRVERRPESGETRIGVAAVIERYEIIRNEQPS
;
A
#
# COMPACT_ATOMS: atom_id res chain seq x y z
N MET A 1 -19.11 15.76 14.50
CA MET A 1 -18.23 15.46 13.35
C MET A 1 -17.91 13.98 13.39
N THR A 2 -18.66 13.17 12.65
CA THR A 2 -18.65 11.71 12.75
C THR A 2 -17.34 11.18 12.18
N ASP A 3 -16.58 10.46 13.00
CA ASP A 3 -15.39 9.74 12.56
C ASP A 3 -15.79 8.74 11.46
N ARG A 4 -15.48 9.09 10.21
CA ARG A 4 -15.81 8.29 9.02
C ARG A 4 -14.83 7.12 8.81
N ARG A 5 -13.90 6.87 9.73
CA ARG A 5 -12.94 5.76 9.65
C ARG A 5 -13.56 4.51 10.27
N MET A 6 -14.25 3.71 9.44
CA MET A 6 -14.90 2.45 9.87
C MET A 6 -13.93 1.33 10.30
N ALA A 7 -12.61 1.53 10.19
CA ALA A 7 -11.60 0.54 10.53
C ALA A 7 -10.42 1.18 11.26
N ARG A 8 -9.90 0.48 12.28
CA ARG A 8 -8.70 0.89 13.00
C ARG A 8 -7.52 0.99 12.05
N ARG A 9 -6.80 2.11 12.10
CA ARG A 9 -5.54 2.30 11.37
C ARG A 9 -4.35 2.06 12.30
N TYR A 10 -3.30 1.46 11.76
CA TYR A 10 -2.03 1.25 12.43
C TYR A 10 -0.97 2.07 11.69
N ASP A 11 -0.24 2.90 12.42
CA ASP A 11 0.87 3.67 11.89
C ASP A 11 2.07 2.74 11.73
N LEU A 12 2.18 2.14 10.55
CA LEU A 12 3.19 1.15 10.21
C LEU A 12 3.95 1.62 8.97
N SER A 13 5.27 1.73 9.11
CA SER A 13 6.19 2.06 8.04
C SER A 13 6.74 0.78 7.43
N LEU A 14 5.93 0.14 6.58
CA LEU A 14 6.27 -1.10 5.90
C LEU A 14 6.68 -0.84 4.45
N PRO A 15 7.66 -1.58 3.91
CA PRO A 15 7.90 -1.64 2.47
C PRO A 15 6.61 -2.00 1.73
N VAL A 16 6.32 -1.26 0.65
CA VAL A 16 5.20 -1.56 -0.24
C VAL A 16 5.64 -1.59 -1.68
N LEU A 17 5.13 -2.59 -2.40
CA LEU A 17 5.24 -2.73 -3.83
C LEU A 17 3.91 -2.43 -4.48
N ILE A 18 3.90 -1.59 -5.51
CA ILE A 18 2.69 -1.19 -6.23
C ILE A 18 2.85 -1.52 -7.71
N ARG A 19 1.83 -2.14 -8.30
CA ARG A 19 1.68 -2.30 -9.75
C ARG A 19 0.32 -1.75 -10.16
N ALA A 20 0.28 -0.90 -11.20
CA ALA A 20 -0.97 -0.37 -11.72
C ALA A 20 -1.52 -1.33 -12.79
N ALA A 21 -2.75 -1.81 -12.63
CA ALA A 21 -3.30 -2.88 -13.47
C ALA A 21 -3.48 -2.52 -14.96
N ILE A 22 -3.47 -1.23 -15.29
CA ILE A 22 -3.87 -0.70 -16.60
C ILE A 22 -2.71 -0.59 -17.60
N GLU A 23 -1.47 -0.75 -17.16
CA GLU A 23 -0.28 -0.62 -17.99
C GLU A 23 0.17 -2.03 -18.44
N LYS A 24 0.20 -2.28 -19.77
CA LYS A 24 0.71 -3.55 -20.36
C LYS A 24 2.14 -3.87 -19.90
N GLU A 25 2.88 -2.85 -19.49
CA GLU A 25 4.13 -2.92 -18.75
C GLU A 25 3.94 -2.16 -17.44
N ALA A 26 3.15 -2.71 -16.51
CA ALA A 26 2.90 -2.08 -15.23
C ALA A 26 4.22 -1.88 -14.48
N ALA A 27 4.73 -0.65 -14.50
CA ALA A 27 5.96 -0.31 -13.82
C ALA A 27 5.79 -0.62 -12.33
N GLN A 28 6.71 -1.45 -11.83
CA GLN A 28 6.75 -1.79 -10.42
C GLN A 28 7.29 -0.60 -9.64
N ARG A 29 6.47 -0.06 -8.73
CA ARG A 29 6.81 1.11 -7.92
C ARG A 29 7.07 0.67 -6.49
N ASN A 30 8.17 1.12 -5.92
CA ASN A 30 8.51 0.87 -4.52
C ASN A 30 8.13 2.08 -3.67
N GLY A 31 7.66 1.82 -2.46
CA GLY A 31 7.29 2.87 -1.52
C GLY A 31 7.34 2.42 -0.07
N LYS A 32 6.84 3.28 0.80
CA LYS A 32 6.61 2.96 2.21
C LYS A 32 5.18 3.32 2.60
N THR A 33 4.53 2.43 3.35
CA THR A 33 3.29 2.76 4.03
C THR A 33 3.55 3.81 5.11
N ARG A 34 2.56 4.66 5.37
CA ARG A 34 2.50 5.49 6.58
C ARG A 34 1.57 4.85 7.59
N ASP A 35 0.43 4.38 7.08
CA ASP A 35 -0.61 3.79 7.90
C ASP A 35 -1.44 2.79 7.07
N ILE A 36 -1.90 1.72 7.74
CA ILE A 36 -2.68 0.64 7.12
C ILE A 36 -3.94 0.34 7.94
N SER A 37 -4.97 -0.18 7.28
CA SER A 37 -6.17 -0.74 7.89
C SER A 37 -6.72 -1.87 7.02
N THR A 38 -7.73 -2.59 7.50
CA THR A 38 -8.43 -3.62 6.70
C THR A 38 -9.18 -3.05 5.49
N ARG A 39 -9.42 -1.73 5.44
CA ARG A 39 -10.22 -1.06 4.39
C ARG A 39 -9.43 -0.11 3.51
N GLY A 40 -8.16 0.12 3.81
CA GLY A 40 -7.38 1.11 3.08
C GLY A 40 -5.98 1.26 3.61
N VAL A 41 -5.14 1.80 2.74
CA VAL A 41 -3.71 2.01 2.95
C VAL A 41 -3.36 3.44 2.56
N TYR A 42 -2.43 4.04 3.29
CA TYR A 42 -1.75 5.26 2.88
C TYR A 42 -0.27 4.96 2.72
N PHE A 43 0.31 5.35 1.59
CA PHE A 43 1.73 5.14 1.31
C PHE A 43 2.33 6.31 0.53
N THR A 44 3.65 6.34 0.47
CA THR A 44 4.43 7.29 -0.33
C THR A 44 5.28 6.57 -1.35
N ILE A 45 5.34 7.08 -2.58
CA ILE A 45 6.18 6.57 -3.68
C ILE A 45 6.91 7.72 -4.35
N ASP A 46 8.06 7.41 -4.95
CA ASP A 46 8.87 8.33 -5.77
C ASP A 46 8.52 8.17 -7.26
N ASP A 47 7.23 8.17 -7.58
CA ASP A 47 6.68 8.03 -8.93
C ASP A 47 5.26 8.64 -9.00
N ASN A 48 4.62 8.63 -10.16
CA ASN A 48 3.28 9.13 -10.39
C ASN A 48 2.22 8.04 -10.34
N LEU A 49 1.13 8.33 -9.64
CA LEU A 49 -0.14 7.60 -9.72
C LEU A 49 -1.29 8.59 -9.88
N ASN A 50 -2.37 8.10 -10.50
CA ASN A 50 -3.58 8.87 -10.72
C ASN A 50 -4.71 8.38 -9.82
N ALA A 51 -5.57 9.31 -9.39
CA ALA A 51 -6.81 8.94 -8.73
C ALA A 51 -7.65 8.05 -9.65
N GLY A 52 -8.27 7.02 -9.09
CA GLY A 52 -9.03 6.03 -9.82
C GLY A 52 -8.21 4.86 -10.38
N ALA A 53 -6.88 4.89 -10.32
CA ALA A 53 -6.05 3.76 -10.76
C ALA A 53 -6.29 2.52 -9.89
N GLU A 54 -6.44 1.37 -10.54
CA GLU A 54 -6.47 0.06 -9.89
C GLU A 54 -5.04 -0.40 -9.58
N LEU A 55 -4.85 -0.93 -8.39
CA LEU A 55 -3.55 -1.29 -7.83
C LEU A 55 -3.53 -2.75 -7.39
N ASP A 56 -2.47 -3.44 -7.78
CA ASP A 56 -1.95 -4.61 -7.06
C ASP A 56 -0.90 -4.12 -6.05
N ILE A 57 -1.13 -4.43 -4.78
CA ILE A 57 -0.34 -3.95 -3.64
C ILE A 57 0.26 -5.17 -2.94
N THR A 58 1.58 -5.20 -2.78
CA THR A 58 2.25 -6.18 -1.93
C THR A 58 2.86 -5.47 -0.74
N LEU A 59 2.46 -5.85 0.46
CA LEU A 59 3.07 -5.44 1.72
C LEU A 59 3.91 -6.57 2.28
N THR A 60 5.09 -6.23 2.80
CA THR A 60 5.93 -7.17 3.52
C THR A 60 5.91 -6.82 5.00
N LEU A 61 5.41 -7.73 5.83
CA LEU A 61 5.46 -7.64 7.28
C LEU A 61 6.70 -8.42 7.74
N PRO A 62 7.71 -7.72 8.27
CA PRO A 62 8.95 -8.37 8.67
C PRO A 62 8.75 -9.19 9.96
N ALA A 63 9.63 -10.15 10.19
CA ALA A 63 9.51 -11.18 11.23
C ALA A 63 9.38 -10.61 12.66
N GLU A 64 9.94 -9.42 12.88
CA GLU A 64 9.89 -8.66 14.14
C GLU A 64 8.46 -8.25 14.50
N ILE A 65 7.57 -8.12 13.52
CA ILE A 65 6.16 -7.75 13.72
C ILE A 65 5.25 -8.98 13.82
N THR A 66 5.59 -10.06 13.12
CA THR A 66 4.74 -11.24 12.92
C THR A 66 5.09 -12.40 13.85
N SER A 67 5.96 -12.17 14.83
CA SER A 67 6.41 -13.19 15.80
C SER A 67 7.15 -14.37 15.16
N GLY A 68 8.05 -14.10 14.20
CA GLY A 68 9.09 -15.06 13.80
C GLY A 68 9.11 -15.54 12.35
N SER A 69 8.20 -15.07 11.48
CA SER A 69 8.27 -15.38 10.04
C SER A 69 7.81 -14.21 9.19
N GLU A 70 8.49 -13.95 8.07
CA GLU A 70 8.05 -12.92 7.14
C GLU A 70 6.66 -13.27 6.58
N VAL A 71 5.76 -12.29 6.56
CA VAL A 71 4.41 -12.44 6.04
C VAL A 71 4.21 -11.45 4.90
N PHE A 72 3.75 -11.94 3.77
CA PHE A 72 3.36 -11.10 2.65
C PHE A 72 1.85 -10.90 2.67
N ILE A 73 1.41 -9.68 2.37
CA ILE A 73 0.00 -9.39 2.14
C ILE A 73 -0.12 -8.91 0.70
N ARG A 74 -0.90 -9.62 -0.11
CA ARG A 74 -1.29 -9.13 -1.43
C ARG A 74 -2.68 -8.55 -1.34
N ALA A 75 -2.85 -7.33 -1.81
CA ALA A 75 -4.11 -6.62 -1.80
C ALA A 75 -4.40 -6.02 -3.17
N MET A 76 -5.67 -6.02 -3.53
CA MET A 76 -6.17 -5.27 -4.68
C MET A 76 -6.98 -4.10 -4.18
N GLY A 77 -6.82 -2.97 -4.85
CA GLY A 77 -7.38 -1.72 -4.40
C GLY A 77 -7.44 -0.66 -5.48
N LYS A 78 -7.93 0.50 -5.08
CA LYS A 78 -8.10 1.65 -5.97
C LYS A 78 -7.61 2.92 -5.31
N VAL A 79 -6.86 3.73 -6.06
CA VAL A 79 -6.45 5.05 -5.60
C VAL A 79 -7.69 5.93 -5.45
N VAL A 80 -7.90 6.46 -4.24
CA VAL A 80 -8.99 7.43 -3.97
C VAL A 80 -8.48 8.85 -3.86
N ARG A 81 -7.19 9.04 -3.57
CA ARG A 81 -6.60 10.37 -3.40
C ARG A 81 -5.10 10.34 -3.61
N VAL A 82 -4.59 11.39 -4.26
CA VAL A 82 -3.16 11.64 -4.45
C VAL A 82 -2.84 13.01 -3.88
N GLU A 83 -1.84 13.06 -3.00
CA GLU A 83 -1.27 14.28 -2.41
C GLU A 83 0.08 14.56 -3.08
N ARG A 84 0.15 15.60 -3.89
CA ARG A 84 1.40 16.11 -4.46
C ARG A 84 1.87 17.28 -3.60
N ARG A 85 3.17 17.38 -3.30
CA ARG A 85 3.76 18.55 -2.65
C ARG A 85 4.47 19.40 -3.71
N PRO A 86 3.85 20.47 -4.22
CA PRO A 86 4.42 21.26 -5.31
C PRO A 86 5.65 22.06 -4.87
N GLU A 87 5.78 22.37 -3.57
CA GLU A 87 6.75 23.33 -3.06
C GLU A 87 8.12 22.72 -2.73
N SER A 88 8.25 21.39 -2.66
CA SER A 88 9.50 20.74 -2.26
C SER A 88 10.40 20.32 -3.42
N GLY A 89 9.94 20.43 -4.68
CA GLY A 89 10.65 19.85 -5.84
C GLY A 89 10.79 18.32 -5.77
N GLU A 90 10.15 17.67 -4.78
CA GLU A 90 10.20 16.24 -4.58
C GLU A 90 9.25 15.55 -5.55
N THR A 91 9.73 14.48 -6.19
CA THR A 91 8.91 13.56 -6.97
C THR A 91 8.05 12.64 -6.08
N ARG A 92 8.23 12.73 -4.76
CA ARG A 92 7.52 11.92 -3.78
C ARG A 92 6.07 12.39 -3.63
N ILE A 93 5.14 11.48 -3.85
CA ILE A 93 3.71 11.73 -3.66
C ILE A 93 3.16 10.87 -2.52
N GLY A 94 2.13 11.38 -1.85
CA GLY A 94 1.29 10.62 -0.93
C GLY A 94 0.09 10.01 -1.67
N VAL A 95 -0.23 8.76 -1.39
CA VAL A 95 -1.31 8.04 -2.05
C VAL A 95 -2.20 7.38 -0.99
N ALA A 96 -3.50 7.66 -1.06
CA ALA A 96 -4.50 6.93 -0.31
C ALA A 96 -5.25 5.99 -1.25
N ALA A 97 -5.29 4.70 -0.89
CA ALA A 97 -6.03 3.70 -1.63
C ALA A 97 -7.02 2.97 -0.72
N VAL A 98 -8.16 2.60 -1.28
CA VAL A 98 -9.08 1.64 -0.65
C VAL A 98 -8.58 0.23 -0.93
N ILE A 99 -8.73 -0.66 0.05
CA ILE A 99 -8.49 -2.09 -0.13
C ILE A 99 -9.84 -2.73 -0.42
N GLU A 100 -9.93 -3.40 -1.57
CA GLU A 100 -11.14 -4.11 -2.01
C GLU A 100 -11.10 -5.56 -1.56
N ARG A 101 -9.93 -6.20 -1.66
CA ARG A 101 -9.66 -7.55 -1.17
C ARG A 101 -8.18 -7.72 -0.86
N TYR A 102 -7.86 -8.62 0.05
CA TYR A 102 -6.49 -9.00 0.35
C TYR A 102 -6.39 -10.46 0.76
N GLU A 103 -5.21 -11.03 0.57
CA GLU A 103 -4.81 -12.34 1.03
C GLU A 103 -3.52 -12.22 1.86
N ILE A 104 -3.42 -13.05 2.90
CA ILE A 104 -2.21 -13.17 3.71
C ILE A 104 -1.47 -14.40 3.22
N ILE A 105 -0.26 -14.20 2.70
CA ILE A 105 0.62 -15.26 2.23
C ILE A 105 1.71 -15.43 3.29
N ARG A 106 1.59 -16.52 4.04
CA ARG A 106 2.64 -16.97 4.97
C ARG A 106 3.49 -17.94 4.18
N ASN A 107 4.82 -17.86 4.30
CA ASN A 107 5.66 -18.95 3.81
C ASN A 107 5.18 -20.25 4.50
N GLU A 108 4.49 -21.11 3.77
CA GLU A 108 4.63 -22.54 4.03
C GLU A 108 6.10 -22.81 3.74
N GLN A 109 6.89 -23.14 4.77
CA GLN A 109 8.17 -23.80 4.49
C GLN A 109 7.84 -25.01 3.61
N PRO A 110 8.33 -25.10 2.35
CA PRO A 110 8.29 -26.38 1.69
C PRO A 110 9.07 -27.34 2.60
N SER A 111 8.37 -28.40 3.00
CA SER A 111 8.85 -29.43 3.91
C SER A 111 10.12 -30.08 3.39
#